data_AF-A0A8J5MDJ2-F1
#
_entry.id   AF-A0A8J5MDJ2-F1
#
_cell.length_a   1.000
_cell.length_b   1.000
_cell.length_c   1.000
_cell.angle_alpha   90.00
_cell.angle_beta   90.00
_cell.angle_gamma   90.00
#
_symmetry.space_group_name_H-M   'P 1'
#
loop_
_entity.id
_entity.type
_entity.pdbx_description
1 polymer ?
#
loop_
_entity_poly.entity_id
_entity_poly.type
_entity_poly.pdbx_seq_one_letter_code
_entity_poly.pdbx_strand_id
1 'polypeptide(L)'
;MRRRGVGIGAVRKKQEQAKQFSEVGEQIVEANLSHVSSQLELFRTNLQAFAIKYKNNIKKDPDFRRKFQVMCAKIGVDPLASKKGFWSELLDVGDFYYELAVQIIEVCIITRPKNGGLIGMSDLLRLLEKKRGAAIQTVTDDDVKRAVKKLSVLGEGFQLIDMEERTMIVTVPVVLSQDHSTILALAQTTGGMVNISILARELQWDKKRSMLALNVLLREGMTWLDEQTSEPSYFFPSITLSGTYTYIVLGHDNMGKPRFVCEYCIKSFEDSHEARQRHNRGRNHKANVKLWYDSFAGMRNLGYVHVVVLDHSIQ
;
A
#
# COMPACT_ATOMS: atom_id res chain seq x y z
N MET A 1 -51.36 59.88 9.29
CA MET A 1 -50.79 58.93 10.28
C MET A 1 -50.91 57.50 9.75
N ARG A 2 -49.79 56.84 9.46
CA ARG A 2 -49.72 55.42 9.05
C ARG A 2 -50.18 54.57 10.25
N ARG A 3 -51.38 53.96 10.17
CA ARG A 3 -51.86 53.02 11.20
C ARG A 3 -50.93 51.81 11.20
N ARG A 4 -50.03 51.73 12.18
CA ARG A 4 -49.20 50.55 12.43
C ARG A 4 -50.13 49.41 12.84
N GLY A 5 -50.26 48.40 11.98
CA GLY A 5 -51.07 47.21 12.23
C GLY A 5 -50.42 46.29 13.28
N VAL A 6 -50.43 46.72 14.54
CA VAL A 6 -50.00 45.91 15.70
C VAL A 6 -51.26 45.49 16.46
N GLY A 7 -51.68 44.25 16.24
CA GLY A 7 -52.82 43.63 16.91
C GLY A 7 -52.71 42.10 16.82
N ILE A 8 -53.43 41.39 17.69
CA ILE A 8 -53.38 39.92 17.83
C ILE A 8 -53.62 39.22 16.47
N GLY A 9 -54.48 39.77 15.62
CA GLY A 9 -54.71 39.27 14.25
C GLY A 9 -53.49 39.43 13.31
N ALA A 10 -52.69 40.49 13.46
CA ALA A 10 -51.45 40.67 12.71
C ALA A 10 -50.34 39.72 13.17
N VAL A 11 -50.29 39.41 14.48
CA VAL A 11 -49.37 38.40 15.04
C VAL A 11 -49.76 37.00 14.57
N ARG A 12 -51.05 36.66 14.61
CA ARG A 12 -51.58 35.38 14.14
C ARG A 12 -51.34 35.19 12.64
N LYS A 13 -51.61 36.22 11.82
CA LYS A 13 -51.32 36.22 10.38
C LYS A 13 -49.82 36.08 10.08
N LYS A 14 -48.95 36.70 10.90
CA LYS A 14 -47.50 36.56 10.78
C LYS A 14 -47.02 35.15 11.15
N GLN A 15 -47.58 34.53 12.19
CA GLN A 15 -47.30 33.13 12.55
C GLN A 15 -47.78 32.15 11.48
N GLU A 16 -48.95 32.40 10.90
CA GLU A 16 -49.54 31.55 9.86
C GLU A 16 -48.76 31.65 8.55
N GLN A 17 -48.31 32.86 8.17
CA GLN A 17 -47.35 33.03 7.07
C GLN A 17 -46.03 32.33 7.35
N ALA A 18 -45.47 32.44 8.55
CA ALA A 18 -44.22 31.76 8.91
C ALA A 18 -44.35 30.23 8.82
N LYS A 19 -45.49 29.66 9.26
CA LYS A 19 -45.79 28.24 9.07
C LYS A 19 -45.86 27.85 7.59
N GLN A 20 -46.60 28.61 6.78
CA GLN A 20 -46.69 28.35 5.34
C GLN A 20 -45.33 28.43 4.64
N PHE A 21 -44.48 29.41 4.99
CA PHE A 21 -43.12 29.48 4.46
C PHE A 21 -42.24 28.30 4.89
N SER A 22 -42.42 27.81 6.13
CA SER A 22 -41.72 26.62 6.62
C SER A 22 -42.17 25.35 5.89
N GLU A 23 -43.47 25.14 5.74
CA GLU A 23 -44.05 23.98 5.05
C GLU A 23 -43.64 23.96 3.57
N VAL A 24 -43.71 25.11 2.88
CA VAL A 24 -43.22 25.23 1.49
C VAL A 24 -41.71 25.01 1.42
N GLY A 25 -40.95 25.50 2.41
CA GLY A 25 -39.52 25.25 2.53
C GLY A 25 -39.19 23.75 2.67
N GLU A 26 -39.90 23.04 3.55
CA GLU A 26 -39.76 21.59 3.73
C GLU A 26 -40.13 20.82 2.47
N GLN A 27 -41.23 21.18 1.79
CA GLN A 27 -41.63 20.56 0.52
C GLN A 27 -40.59 20.77 -0.58
N ILE A 28 -39.98 21.95 -0.67
CA ILE A 28 -38.91 22.23 -1.64
C ILE A 28 -37.66 21.40 -1.30
N VAL A 29 -37.31 21.26 -0.03
CA VAL A 29 -36.19 20.42 0.41
C VAL A 29 -36.45 18.96 0.06
N GLU A 30 -37.65 18.44 0.33
CA GLU A 30 -38.03 17.06 0.01
C GLU A 30 -38.08 16.80 -1.50
N ALA A 31 -38.63 17.73 -2.28
CA ALA A 31 -38.62 17.67 -3.74
C ALA A 31 -37.18 17.70 -4.31
N ASN A 32 -36.30 18.52 -3.73
CA ASN A 32 -34.89 18.56 -4.11
C ASN A 32 -34.16 17.27 -3.74
N LEU A 33 -34.40 16.73 -2.53
CA LEU A 33 -33.78 15.47 -2.09
C LEU A 33 -34.21 14.28 -2.95
N SER A 34 -35.51 14.17 -3.24
CA SER A 34 -36.04 13.14 -4.13
C SER A 34 -35.50 13.26 -5.55
N HIS A 35 -35.40 14.48 -6.08
CA HIS A 35 -34.78 14.74 -7.38
C HIS A 35 -33.30 14.33 -7.40
N VAL A 36 -32.52 14.75 -6.41
CA VAL A 36 -31.10 14.36 -6.28
C VAL A 36 -30.96 12.84 -6.18
N SER A 37 -31.80 12.18 -5.39
CA SER A 37 -31.81 10.72 -5.29
C SER A 37 -32.08 10.04 -6.63
N SER A 38 -33.05 10.52 -7.41
CA SER A 38 -33.33 9.96 -8.74
C SER A 38 -32.18 10.16 -9.73
N GLN A 39 -31.50 11.32 -9.67
CA GLN A 39 -30.35 11.61 -10.52
C GLN A 39 -29.15 10.72 -10.16
N LEU A 40 -28.92 10.47 -8.87
CA LEU A 40 -27.88 9.55 -8.40
C LEU A 40 -28.15 8.11 -8.87
N GLU A 41 -29.40 7.65 -8.85
CA GLU A 41 -29.75 6.30 -9.30
C GLU A 41 -29.63 6.14 -10.82
N LEU A 42 -30.10 7.13 -11.59
CA LEU A 42 -29.89 7.16 -13.04
C LEU A 42 -28.40 7.16 -13.38
N PHE A 43 -27.62 7.96 -12.67
CA PHE A 43 -26.18 8.03 -12.87
C PHE A 43 -25.50 6.70 -12.52
N ARG A 44 -25.89 6.06 -11.42
CA ARG A 44 -25.39 4.73 -11.02
C ARG A 44 -25.63 3.70 -12.13
N THR A 45 -26.83 3.68 -12.69
CA THR A 45 -27.22 2.77 -13.77
C THR A 45 -26.41 3.05 -15.05
N ASN A 46 -26.21 4.32 -15.38
CA ASN A 46 -25.39 4.71 -16.54
C ASN A 46 -23.91 4.35 -16.36
N LEU A 47 -23.36 4.58 -15.16
CA LEU A 47 -21.98 4.20 -14.84
C LEU A 47 -21.82 2.68 -14.85
N GLN A 48 -22.87 1.93 -14.49
CA GLN A 48 -22.90 0.47 -14.58
C GLN A 48 -22.78 0.01 -16.03
N ALA A 49 -23.66 0.52 -16.90
CA ALA A 49 -23.65 0.20 -18.32
C ALA A 49 -22.31 0.59 -18.97
N PHE A 50 -21.76 1.75 -18.61
CA PHE A 50 -20.45 2.20 -19.05
C PHE A 50 -19.37 1.20 -18.64
N ALA A 51 -19.34 0.80 -17.38
CA ALA A 51 -18.29 -0.06 -16.87
C ALA A 51 -18.33 -1.48 -17.45
N ILE A 52 -19.52 -2.04 -17.69
CA ILE A 52 -19.68 -3.31 -18.41
C ILE A 52 -19.14 -3.17 -19.84
N LYS A 53 -19.57 -2.12 -20.56
CA LYS A 53 -19.20 -1.88 -21.95
C LYS A 53 -17.69 -1.71 -22.13
N TYR A 54 -17.02 -1.04 -21.19
CA TYR A 54 -15.61 -0.72 -21.24
C TYR A 54 -14.75 -1.56 -20.28
N LYS A 55 -15.25 -2.72 -19.81
CA LYS A 55 -14.56 -3.59 -18.83
C LYS A 55 -13.12 -3.92 -19.22
N ASN A 56 -12.88 -4.25 -20.49
CA ASN A 56 -11.55 -4.59 -20.98
C ASN A 56 -10.61 -3.37 -21.02
N ASN A 57 -11.13 -2.18 -21.33
CA ASN A 57 -10.36 -0.94 -21.30
C ASN A 57 -9.96 -0.59 -19.86
N ILE A 58 -10.89 -0.72 -18.90
CA ILE A 58 -10.60 -0.51 -17.47
C ILE A 58 -9.51 -1.47 -16.97
N LYS A 59 -9.48 -2.70 -17.49
CA LYS A 59 -8.46 -3.69 -17.12
C LYS A 59 -7.10 -3.45 -17.77
N LYS A 60 -7.06 -3.14 -19.07
CA LYS A 60 -5.81 -3.09 -19.83
C LYS A 60 -5.16 -1.70 -19.88
N ASP A 61 -5.95 -0.64 -19.88
CA ASP A 61 -5.48 0.73 -20.04
C ASP A 61 -5.43 1.44 -18.67
N PRO A 62 -4.22 1.73 -18.14
CA PRO A 62 -4.07 2.36 -16.83
C PRO A 62 -4.61 3.80 -16.79
N ASP A 63 -4.56 4.56 -17.89
CA ASP A 63 -5.11 5.91 -17.94
C ASP A 63 -6.63 5.88 -17.95
N PHE A 64 -7.22 4.93 -18.69
CA PHE A 64 -8.66 4.70 -18.68
C PHE A 64 -9.15 4.26 -17.28
N ARG A 65 -8.43 3.33 -16.65
CA ARG A 65 -8.70 2.87 -15.27
C ARG A 65 -8.72 4.04 -14.28
N ARG A 66 -7.71 4.91 -14.34
CA ARG A 66 -7.60 6.09 -13.48
C ARG A 66 -8.79 7.04 -13.68
N LYS A 67 -9.13 7.37 -14.93
CA LYS A 67 -10.28 8.24 -15.25
C LYS A 67 -11.59 7.67 -14.73
N PHE A 68 -11.81 6.37 -14.93
CA PHE A 68 -12.99 5.66 -14.41
C PHE A 68 -13.10 5.79 -12.89
N GLN A 69 -11.99 5.66 -12.16
CA GLN A 69 -11.98 5.78 -10.72
C GLN A 69 -12.20 7.20 -10.22
N VAL A 70 -11.63 8.20 -10.89
CA VAL A 70 -11.89 9.62 -10.58
C VAL A 70 -13.39 9.93 -10.72
N MET A 71 -14.06 9.38 -11.74
CA MET A 71 -15.50 9.51 -11.89
C MET A 71 -16.26 8.87 -10.71
N CYS A 72 -15.89 7.66 -10.30
CA CYS A 72 -16.52 6.98 -9.17
C CYS A 72 -16.34 7.78 -7.86
N ALA A 73 -15.11 8.24 -7.57
CA ALA A 73 -14.79 8.97 -6.36
C ALA A 73 -15.53 10.30 -6.22
N LYS A 74 -15.72 11.05 -7.32
CA LYS A 74 -16.48 12.32 -7.32
C LYS A 74 -17.92 12.19 -6.84
N ILE A 75 -18.47 10.98 -6.88
CA ILE A 75 -19.87 10.68 -6.58
C ILE A 75 -19.98 9.98 -5.23
N GLY A 76 -18.86 9.72 -4.56
CA GLY A 76 -18.81 8.94 -3.33
C GLY A 76 -19.02 7.45 -3.55
N VAL A 77 -18.85 6.97 -4.80
CA VAL A 77 -18.89 5.54 -5.11
C VAL A 77 -17.48 5.00 -5.10
N ASP A 78 -17.22 4.02 -4.24
CA ASP A 78 -15.95 3.28 -4.26
C ASP A 78 -16.17 1.96 -5.03
N PRO A 79 -15.61 1.81 -6.25
CA PRO A 79 -15.76 0.58 -7.03
C PRO A 79 -15.05 -0.63 -6.38
N LEU A 80 -14.32 -0.41 -5.29
CA LEU A 80 -13.49 -1.37 -4.56
C LEU A 80 -13.96 -1.61 -3.11
N ALA A 81 -15.12 -1.09 -2.68
CA ALA A 81 -15.51 -1.11 -1.27
C ALA A 81 -16.03 -2.47 -0.75
N SER A 82 -16.46 -3.41 -1.60
CA SER A 82 -16.97 -4.70 -1.11
C SER A 82 -17.05 -5.77 -2.19
N LYS A 83 -16.74 -7.03 -1.85
CA LYS A 83 -17.01 -8.21 -2.69
C LYS A 83 -18.53 -8.46 -2.90
N LYS A 84 -19.38 -7.97 -2.00
CA LYS A 84 -20.85 -7.88 -2.17
C LYS A 84 -21.29 -6.51 -2.72
N GLY A 85 -20.34 -5.66 -3.04
CA GLY A 85 -20.59 -4.37 -3.66
C GLY A 85 -20.93 -4.57 -5.12
N PHE A 86 -21.98 -3.90 -5.57
CA PHE A 86 -22.49 -3.83 -6.94
C PHE A 86 -21.41 -3.74 -8.04
N TRP A 87 -20.25 -3.14 -7.73
CA TRP A 87 -19.14 -2.93 -8.66
C TRP A 87 -18.11 -4.06 -8.70
N SER A 88 -17.87 -4.76 -7.58
CA SER A 88 -16.87 -5.82 -7.50
C SER A 88 -17.32 -7.07 -8.25
N GLU A 89 -18.60 -7.44 -8.10
CA GLU A 89 -19.22 -8.59 -8.79
C GLU A 89 -19.33 -8.38 -10.31
N LEU A 90 -19.57 -7.12 -10.73
CA LEU A 90 -19.82 -6.81 -12.13
C LEU A 90 -18.54 -6.62 -12.95
N LEU A 91 -17.54 -5.95 -12.37
CA LEU A 91 -16.37 -5.48 -13.11
C LEU A 91 -15.12 -6.30 -12.85
N ASP A 92 -15.09 -7.11 -11.79
CA ASP A 92 -13.89 -7.86 -11.39
C ASP A 92 -12.70 -6.91 -11.12
N VAL A 93 -12.99 -5.63 -10.87
CA VAL A 93 -12.01 -4.58 -10.60
C VAL A 93 -11.57 -4.65 -9.13
N GLY A 94 -12.44 -5.12 -8.23
CA GLY A 94 -12.07 -5.44 -6.85
C GLY A 94 -10.97 -6.49 -6.78
N ASP A 95 -11.14 -7.60 -7.52
CA ASP A 95 -10.20 -8.73 -7.51
C ASP A 95 -8.81 -8.33 -8.01
N PHE A 96 -8.71 -7.43 -9.01
CA PHE A 96 -7.43 -6.86 -9.42
C PHE A 96 -6.69 -6.16 -8.27
N TYR A 97 -7.37 -5.32 -7.49
CA TYR A 97 -6.72 -4.59 -6.38
C TYR A 97 -6.42 -5.49 -5.18
N TYR A 98 -7.25 -6.52 -4.93
CA TYR A 98 -6.95 -7.52 -3.90
C TYR A 98 -5.73 -8.37 -4.28
N GLU A 99 -5.66 -8.81 -5.54
CA GLU A 99 -4.49 -9.54 -6.07
C GLU A 99 -3.23 -8.66 -6.02
N LEU A 100 -3.34 -7.40 -6.46
CA LEU A 100 -2.24 -6.45 -6.39
C LEU A 100 -1.78 -6.22 -4.94
N ALA A 101 -2.73 -6.09 -4.00
CA ALA A 101 -2.41 -5.92 -2.58
C ALA A 101 -1.64 -7.12 -2.01
N VAL A 102 -2.04 -8.35 -2.35
CA VAL A 102 -1.30 -9.58 -1.99
C VAL A 102 0.10 -9.57 -2.58
N GLN A 103 0.24 -9.21 -3.87
CA GLN A 103 1.55 -9.12 -4.52
C GLN A 103 2.47 -8.10 -3.86
N ILE A 104 1.93 -6.94 -3.44
CA ILE A 104 2.66 -5.91 -2.68
C ILE A 104 3.12 -6.48 -1.33
N ILE A 105 2.25 -7.16 -0.59
CA ILE A 105 2.60 -7.80 0.69
C ILE A 105 3.77 -8.76 0.49
N GLU A 106 3.67 -9.65 -0.50
CA GLU A 106 4.71 -10.65 -0.78
C GLU A 106 6.04 -9.97 -1.15
N VAL A 107 6.00 -8.93 -1.99
CA VAL A 107 7.22 -8.18 -2.33
C VAL A 107 7.82 -7.51 -1.10
N CYS A 108 7.01 -6.96 -0.21
CA CYS A 108 7.53 -6.33 1.00
C CYS A 108 8.13 -7.37 1.97
N ILE A 109 7.50 -8.53 2.13
CA ILE A 109 8.01 -9.62 2.97
C ILE A 109 9.38 -10.10 2.48
N ILE A 110 9.53 -10.37 1.18
CA ILE A 110 10.77 -10.96 0.67
C ILE A 110 11.90 -9.90 0.59
N THR A 111 11.57 -8.62 0.37
CA THR A 111 12.59 -7.55 0.38
C THR A 111 12.98 -7.07 1.78
N ARG A 112 12.14 -7.28 2.80
CA ARG A 112 12.37 -6.80 4.17
C ARG A 112 13.75 -7.10 4.74
N PRO A 113 14.32 -8.31 4.62
CA PRO A 113 15.67 -8.58 5.13
C PRO A 113 16.78 -7.75 4.47
N LYS A 114 16.52 -7.20 3.27
CA LYS A 114 17.49 -6.42 2.49
C LYS A 114 17.31 -4.91 2.64
N ASN A 115 16.10 -4.45 2.92
CA ASN A 115 15.76 -3.02 2.91
C ASN A 115 15.16 -2.51 4.23
N GLY A 116 15.04 -3.36 5.25
CA GLY A 116 14.52 -2.98 6.56
C GLY A 116 13.03 -2.70 6.57
N GLY A 117 12.28 -3.13 5.56
CA GLY A 117 10.84 -2.88 5.45
C GLY A 117 10.47 -1.52 4.86
N LEU A 118 11.44 -0.83 4.25
CA LEU A 118 11.26 0.39 3.46
C LEU A 118 11.48 0.09 1.98
N ILE A 119 10.53 0.44 1.11
CA ILE A 119 10.67 0.25 -0.33
C ILE A 119 10.16 1.47 -1.11
N GLY A 120 10.96 1.95 -2.06
CA GLY A 120 10.55 3.04 -2.96
C GLY A 120 9.50 2.58 -3.97
N MET A 121 8.61 3.49 -4.38
CA MET A 121 7.55 3.20 -5.36
C MET A 121 8.11 2.65 -6.68
N SER A 122 9.16 3.26 -7.22
CA SER A 122 9.82 2.83 -8.46
C SER A 122 10.38 1.41 -8.36
N ASP A 123 11.03 1.08 -7.23
CA ASP A 123 11.55 -0.26 -6.98
C ASP A 123 10.41 -1.27 -6.84
N LEU A 124 9.36 -0.95 -6.08
CA LEU A 124 8.20 -1.82 -5.98
C LEU A 124 7.57 -2.09 -7.34
N LEU A 125 7.31 -1.07 -8.15
CA LEU A 125 6.69 -1.22 -9.47
C LEU A 125 7.52 -2.13 -10.37
N ARG A 126 8.84 -1.93 -10.40
CA ARG A 126 9.76 -2.80 -11.15
C ARG A 126 9.72 -4.25 -10.68
N LEU A 127 9.59 -4.49 -9.37
CA LEU A 127 9.50 -5.84 -8.83
C LEU A 127 8.13 -6.48 -9.11
N LEU A 128 7.05 -5.70 -9.07
CA LEU A 128 5.71 -6.14 -9.44
C LEU A 128 5.61 -6.49 -10.92
N GLU A 129 6.19 -5.66 -11.80
CA GLU A 129 6.24 -5.90 -13.24
C GLU A 129 6.97 -7.22 -13.54
N LYS A 130 8.13 -7.45 -12.91
CA LYS A 130 8.87 -8.71 -13.03
C LYS A 130 8.05 -9.92 -12.54
N LYS A 131 7.30 -9.76 -11.45
CA LYS A 131 6.49 -10.84 -10.87
C LYS A 131 5.26 -11.18 -11.69
N ARG A 132 4.60 -10.16 -12.26
CA ARG A 132 3.41 -10.31 -13.11
C ARG A 132 3.79 -10.74 -14.54
N GLY A 133 5.01 -10.45 -14.98
CA GLY A 133 5.48 -10.73 -16.33
C GLY A 133 4.88 -9.79 -17.39
N ALA A 134 5.50 -9.74 -18.57
CA ALA A 134 5.17 -8.78 -19.62
C ALA A 134 3.73 -8.91 -20.21
N ALA A 135 3.04 -10.02 -19.94
CA ALA A 135 1.71 -10.30 -20.47
C ALA A 135 0.55 -9.84 -19.56
N ILE A 136 0.84 -9.44 -18.32
CA ILE A 136 -0.17 -9.05 -17.34
C ILE A 136 -0.27 -7.52 -17.24
N GLN A 137 -1.50 -7.02 -17.11
CA GLN A 137 -1.91 -5.62 -17.01
C GLN A 137 -0.88 -4.72 -16.30
N THR A 138 -0.54 -3.59 -16.95
CA THR A 138 0.38 -2.58 -16.41
C THR A 138 -0.16 -2.01 -15.09
N VAL A 139 0.69 -1.96 -14.08
CA VAL A 139 0.41 -1.39 -12.76
C VAL A 139 1.07 -0.01 -12.68
N THR A 140 0.35 0.98 -12.14
CA THR A 140 0.85 2.34 -11.95
C THR A 140 0.95 2.70 -10.47
N ASP A 141 1.63 3.80 -10.16
CA ASP A 141 1.73 4.38 -8.81
C ASP A 141 0.36 4.56 -8.15
N ASP A 142 -0.63 5.04 -8.91
CA ASP A 142 -2.01 5.23 -8.42
C ASP A 142 -2.66 3.90 -8.04
N ASP A 143 -2.36 2.83 -8.77
CA ASP A 143 -2.87 1.50 -8.46
C ASP A 143 -2.28 0.94 -7.16
N VAL A 144 -0.97 1.12 -6.98
CA VAL A 144 -0.27 0.74 -5.75
C VAL A 144 -0.80 1.54 -4.58
N LYS A 145 -0.94 2.87 -4.71
CA LYS A 145 -1.46 3.74 -3.64
C LYS A 145 -2.85 3.29 -3.18
N ARG A 146 -3.73 2.92 -4.12
CA ARG A 146 -5.06 2.39 -3.80
C ARG A 146 -5.01 1.02 -3.14
N ALA A 147 -4.21 0.09 -3.68
CA ALA A 147 -4.04 -1.23 -3.09
C ALA A 147 -3.50 -1.15 -1.64
N VAL A 148 -2.49 -0.33 -1.39
CA VAL A 148 -1.94 -0.10 -0.04
C VAL A 148 -2.97 0.54 0.88
N LYS A 149 -3.74 1.53 0.42
CA LYS A 149 -4.82 2.12 1.23
C LYS A 149 -5.84 1.07 1.67
N LYS A 150 -6.10 0.03 0.85
CA LYS A 150 -6.99 -1.08 1.23
C LYS A 150 -6.38 -2.03 2.24
N LEU A 151 -5.05 -2.13 2.32
CA LEU A 151 -4.37 -2.93 3.35
C LEU A 151 -4.57 -2.38 4.75
N SER A 152 -4.98 -1.11 4.91
CA SER A 152 -5.27 -0.50 6.22
C SER A 152 -6.31 -1.26 7.05
N VAL A 153 -7.20 -2.04 6.42
CA VAL A 153 -8.17 -2.89 7.13
C VAL A 153 -7.51 -4.03 7.91
N LEU A 154 -6.28 -4.40 7.55
CA LEU A 154 -5.46 -5.39 8.26
C LEU A 154 -4.66 -4.78 9.42
N GLY A 155 -4.76 -3.45 9.61
CA GLY A 155 -4.03 -2.67 10.60
C GLY A 155 -3.05 -1.68 9.98
N GLU A 156 -2.18 -1.11 10.80
CA GLU A 156 -1.25 -0.04 10.41
C GLU A 156 0.07 -0.56 9.80
N GLY A 157 0.15 -1.86 9.48
CA GLY A 157 1.40 -2.50 9.03
C GLY A 157 1.84 -2.15 7.61
N PHE A 158 1.05 -1.40 6.83
CA PHE A 158 1.42 -0.94 5.49
C PHE A 158 1.04 0.53 5.33
N GLN A 159 2.05 1.40 5.29
CA GLN A 159 1.85 2.85 5.21
C GLN A 159 2.58 3.43 4.00
N LEU A 160 1.98 4.47 3.42
CA LEU A 160 2.62 5.29 2.40
C LEU A 160 3.24 6.50 3.09
N ILE A 161 4.50 6.76 2.80
CA ILE A 161 5.19 7.99 3.22
C ILE A 161 5.57 8.75 1.97
N ASP A 162 4.93 9.90 1.79
CA ASP A 162 5.30 10.85 0.76
C ASP A 162 6.48 11.68 1.27
N MET A 163 7.62 11.56 0.59
CA MET A 163 8.80 12.41 0.77
C MET A 163 8.93 13.33 -0.45
N GLU A 164 9.75 14.38 -0.36
CA GLU A 164 9.83 15.42 -1.41
C GLU A 164 10.14 14.84 -2.80
N GLU A 165 11.06 13.87 -2.90
CA GLU A 165 11.42 13.27 -4.18
C GLU A 165 10.73 11.93 -4.46
N ARG A 166 10.34 11.17 -3.43
CA ARG A 166 9.90 9.77 -3.58
C ARG A 166 8.81 9.40 -2.58
N THR A 167 7.75 8.77 -3.07
CA THR A 167 6.83 8.00 -2.21
C THR A 167 7.46 6.65 -1.87
N MET A 168 7.43 6.29 -0.60
CA MET A 168 7.88 4.99 -0.11
C MET A 168 6.76 4.24 0.60
N ILE A 169 6.86 2.92 0.64
CA ILE A 169 6.01 2.05 1.45
C ILE A 169 6.81 1.59 2.65
N VAL A 170 6.18 1.69 3.82
CA VAL A 170 6.72 1.25 5.10
C VAL A 170 5.89 0.08 5.60
N THR A 171 6.58 -1.00 5.94
CA THR A 171 5.97 -2.25 6.41
C THR A 171 6.35 -2.64 7.83
N VAL A 172 7.09 -1.76 8.50
CA VAL A 172 7.54 -1.96 9.87
C VAL A 172 6.47 -1.40 10.81
N PRO A 173 6.09 -2.12 11.89
CA PRO A 173 5.07 -1.69 12.85
C PRO A 173 5.55 -0.56 13.78
N VAL A 174 6.50 0.26 13.34
CA VAL A 174 6.99 1.41 14.10
C VAL A 174 6.40 2.67 13.50
N VAL A 175 5.66 3.39 14.34
CA VAL A 175 5.24 4.75 14.04
C VAL A 175 6.51 5.59 13.90
N LEU A 176 6.81 5.99 12.67
CA LEU A 176 7.93 6.87 12.41
C LEU A 176 7.62 8.24 12.99
N SER A 177 8.40 8.64 13.98
CA SER A 177 8.34 9.99 14.54
C SER A 177 8.73 11.02 13.48
N GLN A 178 8.43 12.30 13.75
CA GLN A 178 8.88 13.39 12.89
C GLN A 178 10.40 13.36 12.68
N ASP A 179 11.17 13.02 13.73
CA ASP A 179 12.63 12.92 13.66
C ASP A 179 13.08 11.85 12.66
N HIS A 180 12.43 10.68 12.68
CA HIS A 180 12.76 9.60 11.74
C HIS A 180 12.45 10.01 10.29
N SER A 181 11.30 10.65 10.08
CA SER A 181 10.91 11.17 8.76
C SER A 181 11.89 12.23 8.25
N THR A 182 12.40 13.10 9.13
CA THR A 182 13.42 14.10 8.76
C THR A 182 14.77 13.45 8.43
N ILE A 183 15.22 12.45 9.18
CA ILE A 183 16.44 11.70 8.85
C ILE A 183 16.28 11.00 7.49
N LEU A 184 15.13 10.35 7.25
CA LEU A 184 14.85 9.68 5.97
C LEU A 184 14.85 10.66 4.79
N ALA A 185 14.25 11.84 4.95
CA ALA A 185 14.28 12.89 3.93
C ALA A 185 15.70 13.37 3.65
N LEU A 186 16.51 13.60 4.70
CA LEU A 186 17.91 13.97 4.55
C LEU A 186 18.73 12.86 3.88
N ALA A 187 18.45 11.60 4.20
CA ALA A 187 19.12 10.47 3.58
C ALA A 187 18.87 10.41 2.06
N GLN A 188 17.74 10.92 1.55
CA GLN A 188 17.51 10.97 0.10
C GLN A 188 18.50 11.89 -0.61
N THR A 189 18.81 13.05 -0.01
CA THR A 189 19.72 14.03 -0.60
C THR A 189 21.19 13.62 -0.46
N THR A 190 21.53 12.82 0.55
CA THR A 190 22.90 12.34 0.81
C THR A 190 23.24 10.98 0.18
N GLY A 191 22.36 10.42 -0.68
CA GLY A 191 22.58 9.13 -1.33
C GLY A 191 22.36 7.91 -0.40
N GLY A 192 21.60 8.11 0.66
CA GLY A 192 21.18 7.09 1.62
C GLY A 192 22.09 6.94 2.82
N MET A 193 23.11 7.78 2.99
CA MET A 193 24.04 7.74 4.11
C MET A 193 23.89 8.95 5.02
N VAL A 194 23.78 8.73 6.33
CA VAL A 194 23.75 9.79 7.33
C VAL A 194 24.70 9.45 8.48
N ASN A 195 25.23 10.47 9.13
CA ASN A 195 26.02 10.33 10.36
C ASN A 195 25.70 11.49 11.31
N ILE A 196 26.24 11.43 12.53
CA ILE A 196 25.94 12.44 13.56
C ILE A 196 26.38 13.84 13.10
N SER A 197 27.53 13.96 12.43
CA SER A 197 28.05 15.24 11.97
C SER A 197 27.17 15.87 10.89
N ILE A 198 26.62 15.08 9.98
CA ILE A 198 25.65 15.51 8.97
C ILE A 198 24.36 15.99 9.65
N LEU A 199 23.83 15.23 10.61
CA LEU A 199 22.62 15.65 11.35
C LEU A 199 22.85 16.94 12.14
N ALA A 200 24.03 17.13 12.73
CA ALA A 200 24.38 18.36 13.42
C ALA A 200 24.47 19.54 12.46
N ARG A 201 25.08 19.36 11.28
CA ARG A 201 25.23 20.44 10.29
C ARG A 201 23.93 20.83 9.62
N GLU A 202 23.19 19.84 9.11
CA GLU A 202 22.00 20.07 8.27
C GLU A 202 20.74 20.31 9.11
N LEU A 203 20.59 19.63 10.26
CA LEU A 203 19.38 19.72 11.09
C LEU A 203 19.60 20.50 12.38
N GLN A 204 20.84 20.90 12.70
CA GLN A 204 21.20 21.56 13.97
C GLN A 204 20.83 20.72 15.20
N TRP A 205 20.94 19.39 15.08
CA TRP A 205 20.63 18.47 16.16
C TRP A 205 21.82 18.21 17.06
N ASP A 206 21.56 18.09 18.36
CA ASP A 206 22.56 17.64 19.32
C ASP A 206 22.86 16.14 19.16
N LYS A 207 24.03 15.74 19.66
CA LYS A 207 24.50 14.34 19.56
C LYS A 207 23.52 13.35 20.18
N LYS A 208 22.88 13.68 21.30
CA LYS A 208 22.00 12.76 22.04
C LYS A 208 20.71 12.51 21.27
N ARG A 209 20.08 13.56 20.74
CA ARG A 209 18.88 13.45 19.88
C ARG A 209 19.18 12.60 18.64
N SER A 210 20.28 12.90 17.94
CA SER A 210 20.71 12.14 16.76
C SER A 210 20.92 10.65 17.07
N MET A 211 21.65 10.33 18.15
CA MET A 211 21.87 8.94 18.55
C MET A 211 20.57 8.22 18.92
N LEU A 212 19.64 8.87 19.64
CA LEU A 212 18.37 8.25 20.02
C LEU A 212 17.54 7.89 18.77
N ALA A 213 17.42 8.81 17.82
CA ALA A 213 16.69 8.59 16.58
C ALA A 213 17.34 7.50 15.70
N LEU A 214 18.67 7.57 15.51
CA LEU A 214 19.42 6.59 14.71
C LEU A 214 19.39 5.18 15.34
N ASN A 215 19.46 5.08 16.66
CA ASN A 215 19.39 3.78 17.35
C ASN A 215 18.04 3.10 17.18
N VAL A 216 16.94 3.87 17.11
CA VAL A 216 15.62 3.30 16.79
C VAL A 216 15.65 2.73 15.37
N LEU A 217 16.11 3.49 14.39
CA LEU A 217 16.18 3.06 13.00
C LEU A 217 17.07 1.83 12.79
N LEU A 218 18.21 1.76 13.49
CA LEU A 218 19.10 0.62 13.49
C LEU A 218 18.44 -0.62 14.11
N ARG A 219 17.80 -0.47 15.27
CA ARG A 219 17.11 -1.57 15.96
C ARG A 219 15.96 -2.15 15.12
N GLU A 220 15.24 -1.30 14.40
CA GLU A 220 14.18 -1.73 13.49
C GLU A 220 14.71 -2.31 12.17
N GLY A 221 16.03 -2.33 11.97
CA GLY A 221 16.68 -2.88 10.79
C GLY A 221 16.57 -2.00 9.54
N MET A 222 16.18 -0.72 9.69
CA MET A 222 16.04 0.22 8.57
C MET A 222 17.37 0.75 8.06
N THR A 223 18.40 0.74 8.91
CA THR A 223 19.75 1.20 8.59
C THR A 223 20.80 0.14 8.86
N TRP A 224 21.87 0.13 8.07
CA TRP A 224 23.11 -0.58 8.37
C TRP A 224 24.11 0.38 9.01
N LEU A 225 24.86 -0.11 9.99
CA LEU A 225 25.94 0.64 10.64
C LEU A 225 27.28 0.26 10.00
N ASP A 226 28.03 1.26 9.58
CA ASP A 226 29.42 1.14 9.17
C ASP A 226 30.32 1.89 10.17
N GLU A 227 31.23 1.14 10.80
CA GLU A 227 32.22 1.65 11.75
C GLU A 227 33.62 1.75 11.13
N GLN A 228 33.78 1.43 9.84
CA GLN A 228 35.08 1.45 9.15
C GLN A 228 35.46 2.86 8.65
N THR A 229 34.54 3.82 8.75
CA THR A 229 34.75 5.23 8.42
C THR A 229 35.30 6.02 9.60
N SER A 230 35.69 7.29 9.37
CA SER A 230 36.21 8.17 10.43
C SER A 230 35.22 8.43 11.56
N GLU A 231 33.93 8.34 11.25
CA GLU A 231 32.83 8.38 12.23
C GLU A 231 31.79 7.29 11.87
N PRO A 232 31.04 6.73 12.83
CA PRO A 232 30.02 5.74 12.54
C PRO A 232 28.96 6.31 11.57
N SER A 233 28.77 5.62 10.45
CA SER A 233 27.86 6.04 9.38
C SER A 233 26.69 5.05 9.24
N TYR A 234 25.49 5.59 9.05
CA TYR A 234 24.25 4.84 8.97
C TYR A 234 23.73 4.89 7.53
N PHE A 235 23.57 3.73 6.92
CA PHE A 235 23.13 3.59 5.54
C PHE A 235 21.72 3.05 5.47
N PHE A 236 20.83 3.73 4.75
CA PHE A 236 19.50 3.24 4.42
C PHE A 236 19.60 2.39 3.15
N PRO A 237 19.53 1.05 3.25
CA PRO A 237 19.66 0.21 2.08
C PRO A 237 18.57 0.54 1.06
N SER A 238 17.35 0.86 1.54
CA SER A 238 16.20 1.23 0.71
C SER A 238 16.44 2.43 -0.22
N ILE A 239 17.42 3.27 0.12
CA ILE A 239 17.82 4.45 -0.66
C ILE A 239 19.11 4.16 -1.42
N THR A 240 20.16 3.70 -0.72
CA THR A 240 21.48 3.42 -1.31
C THR A 240 21.45 2.31 -2.37
N LEU A 241 20.60 1.31 -2.19
CA LEU A 241 20.41 0.19 -3.11
C LEU A 241 19.17 0.37 -4.01
N SER A 242 18.58 1.56 -4.03
CA SER A 242 17.47 1.85 -4.93
C SER A 242 17.90 1.63 -6.38
N GLY A 243 17.06 0.99 -7.19
CA GLY A 243 17.44 0.60 -8.55
C GLY A 243 18.38 -0.62 -8.63
N THR A 244 18.98 -1.08 -7.54
CA THR A 244 19.80 -2.32 -7.53
C THR A 244 19.06 -3.53 -6.95
N TYR A 245 17.90 -3.30 -6.33
CA TYR A 245 16.96 -4.36 -5.95
C TYR A 245 16.52 -5.18 -7.17
N THR A 246 17.31 -6.16 -7.54
CA THR A 246 16.87 -7.29 -8.32
C THR A 246 16.35 -8.30 -7.31
N TYR A 247 15.07 -8.64 -7.40
CA TYR A 247 14.75 -10.03 -7.09
C TYR A 247 15.70 -10.87 -7.92
N ILE A 248 16.39 -11.79 -7.26
CA ILE A 248 16.78 -13.03 -7.93
C ILE A 248 15.45 -13.71 -8.22
N VAL A 249 14.76 -13.24 -9.27
CA VAL A 249 14.02 -14.16 -10.12
C VAL A 249 15.14 -15.03 -10.64
N LEU A 250 15.27 -16.22 -10.05
CA LEU A 250 15.48 -17.42 -10.83
C LEU A 250 16.34 -17.18 -12.07
N GLY A 251 17.65 -17.08 -11.83
CA GLY A 251 18.63 -16.51 -12.75
C GLY A 251 18.45 -16.97 -14.20
N HIS A 252 18.26 -16.01 -15.10
CA HIS A 252 18.59 -16.20 -16.51
C HIS A 252 20.10 -15.98 -16.65
N ASP A 253 20.86 -17.07 -16.74
CA ASP A 253 22.21 -17.03 -17.30
C ASP A 253 22.14 -17.12 -18.83
N ASN A 254 23.22 -16.72 -19.50
CA ASN A 254 23.45 -16.54 -20.95
C ASN A 254 23.13 -17.73 -21.90
N MET A 255 22.29 -18.68 -21.49
CA MET A 255 21.78 -19.78 -22.32
C MET A 255 20.30 -20.06 -22.01
N GLY A 256 19.42 -19.06 -22.15
CA GLY A 256 18.00 -19.21 -22.50
C GLY A 256 17.08 -20.13 -21.68
N LYS A 257 17.51 -20.71 -20.55
CA LYS A 257 16.71 -21.64 -19.74
C LYS A 257 16.39 -21.04 -18.37
N PRO A 258 15.11 -21.01 -17.95
CA PRO A 258 14.74 -20.50 -16.64
C PRO A 258 15.31 -21.39 -15.53
N ARG A 259 15.78 -20.81 -14.41
CA ARG A 259 16.39 -21.55 -13.29
C ARG A 259 15.70 -21.31 -11.96
N PHE A 260 15.13 -22.32 -11.30
CA PHE A 260 14.60 -22.20 -9.94
C PHE A 260 15.70 -22.16 -8.86
N VAL A 261 15.53 -21.31 -7.85
CA VAL A 261 16.40 -21.10 -6.69
C VAL A 261 15.51 -21.33 -5.48
N CYS A 262 15.89 -22.32 -4.67
CA CYS A 262 15.14 -22.62 -3.47
C CYS A 262 15.44 -21.62 -2.36
N GLU A 263 14.40 -21.02 -1.79
CA GLU A 263 14.51 -20.06 -0.68
C GLU A 263 15.12 -20.64 0.59
N TYR A 264 14.92 -21.94 0.84
CA TYR A 264 15.38 -22.60 2.07
C TYR A 264 16.83 -23.07 2.02
N CYS A 265 17.36 -23.38 0.84
CA CYS A 265 18.71 -23.94 0.71
C CYS A 265 19.60 -23.22 -0.31
N ILE A 266 19.09 -22.18 -0.97
CA ILE A 266 19.81 -21.27 -1.88
C ILE A 266 20.39 -21.99 -3.12
N LYS A 267 20.02 -23.26 -3.34
CA LYS A 267 20.45 -24.02 -4.52
C LYS A 267 19.65 -23.59 -5.75
N SER A 268 20.37 -23.33 -6.84
CA SER A 268 19.78 -23.05 -8.16
C SER A 268 19.81 -24.29 -9.07
N PHE A 269 18.74 -24.52 -9.83
CA PHE A 269 18.60 -25.63 -10.77
C PHE A 269 17.62 -25.24 -11.90
N GLU A 270 17.48 -26.07 -12.93
CA GLU A 270 16.54 -25.80 -14.05
C GLU A 270 15.10 -25.65 -13.55
N ASP A 271 14.38 -24.64 -14.04
CA ASP A 271 13.01 -24.37 -13.63
C ASP A 271 12.00 -25.30 -14.35
N SER A 272 11.99 -26.57 -13.95
CA SER A 272 11.01 -27.55 -14.40
C SER A 272 10.26 -28.17 -13.22
N HIS A 273 9.02 -28.59 -13.46
CA HIS A 273 8.18 -29.25 -12.45
C HIS A 273 8.89 -30.46 -11.82
N GLU A 274 9.54 -31.28 -12.66
CA GLU A 274 10.28 -32.46 -12.21
C GLU A 274 11.52 -32.10 -11.36
N ALA A 275 12.27 -31.07 -11.77
CA ALA A 275 13.44 -30.62 -11.01
C ALA A 275 13.04 -30.03 -9.66
N ARG A 276 11.96 -29.23 -9.60
CA ARG A 276 11.37 -28.72 -8.35
C ARG A 276 10.91 -29.85 -7.44
N GLN A 277 10.21 -30.84 -7.98
CA GLN A 277 9.71 -31.97 -7.19
C GLN A 277 10.85 -32.83 -6.63
N ARG A 278 11.88 -33.10 -7.44
CA ARG A 278 13.08 -33.83 -7.01
C ARG A 278 13.84 -33.06 -5.93
N HIS A 279 13.97 -31.75 -6.09
CA HIS A 279 14.61 -30.87 -5.13
C HIS A 279 13.89 -30.84 -3.78
N ASN A 280 12.58 -30.59 -3.79
CA ASN A 280 11.75 -30.47 -2.57
C ASN A 280 11.67 -31.79 -1.78
N ARG A 281 11.87 -32.93 -2.45
CA ARG A 281 11.94 -34.25 -1.80
C ARG A 281 13.32 -34.59 -1.23
N GLY A 282 14.36 -33.81 -1.56
CA GLY A 282 15.74 -34.07 -1.13
C GLY A 282 15.94 -33.95 0.38
N ARG A 283 16.67 -34.89 0.98
CA ARG A 283 16.96 -34.91 2.43
C ARG A 283 17.63 -33.62 2.91
N ASN A 284 18.58 -33.09 2.14
CA ASN A 284 19.28 -31.84 2.48
C ASN A 284 18.38 -30.60 2.36
N HIS A 285 17.42 -30.61 1.43
CA HIS A 285 16.42 -29.55 1.34
C HIS A 285 15.54 -29.55 2.60
N LYS A 286 14.99 -30.71 2.99
CA LYS A 286 14.17 -30.84 4.21
C LYS A 286 14.93 -30.41 5.48
N ALA A 287 16.22 -30.75 5.58
CA ALA A 287 17.06 -30.31 6.68
C ALA A 287 17.27 -28.79 6.71
N ASN A 288 17.50 -28.17 5.55
CA ASN A 288 17.68 -26.71 5.46
C ASN A 288 16.37 -25.94 5.68
N VAL A 289 15.23 -26.48 5.24
CA VAL A 289 13.90 -25.96 5.59
C VAL A 289 13.73 -25.94 7.10
N LYS A 290 14.07 -27.06 7.78
CA LYS A 290 13.99 -27.14 9.24
C LYS A 290 14.90 -26.11 9.92
N LEU A 291 16.16 -26.01 9.50
CA LEU A 291 17.10 -25.00 10.03
C LEU A 291 16.59 -23.57 9.84
N TRP A 292 16.00 -23.28 8.68
CA TRP A 292 15.39 -21.99 8.39
C TRP A 292 14.24 -21.70 9.37
N TYR A 293 13.31 -22.63 9.59
CA TYR A 293 12.23 -22.46 10.59
C TYR A 293 12.75 -22.36 12.02
N ASP A 294 13.74 -23.19 12.39
CA ASP A 294 14.34 -23.20 13.72
C ASP A 294 15.08 -21.88 14.01
N SER A 295 15.63 -21.22 12.98
CA SER A 295 16.23 -19.88 13.11
C SER A 295 15.22 -18.80 13.55
N PHE A 296 13.94 -18.99 13.25
CA PHE A 296 12.85 -18.14 13.76
C PHE A 296 12.26 -18.64 15.08
N ALA A 297 12.41 -19.92 15.41
CA ALA A 297 11.94 -20.47 16.69
C ALA A 297 12.72 -19.91 17.90
N GLY A 298 14.00 -19.58 17.72
CA GLY A 298 14.80 -18.87 18.73
C GLY A 298 14.33 -17.44 19.03
N MET A 299 13.51 -16.85 18.15
CA MET A 299 12.91 -15.52 18.35
C MET A 299 11.59 -15.58 19.15
N ARG A 300 11.06 -16.76 19.50
CA ARG A 300 9.78 -16.90 20.24
C ARG A 300 9.83 -16.44 21.69
N ASN A 301 11.00 -16.15 22.26
CA ASN A 301 11.10 -15.55 23.60
C ASN A 301 10.89 -14.03 23.61
N LEU A 302 10.71 -13.41 22.43
CA LEU A 302 10.16 -12.06 22.30
C LEU A 302 8.82 -12.22 21.59
N GLY A 303 7.77 -12.39 22.40
CA GLY A 303 6.45 -12.77 21.91
C GLY A 303 5.98 -11.87 20.77
N TYR A 304 5.51 -12.45 19.68
CA TYR A 304 4.32 -12.05 18.94
C TYR A 304 4.08 -12.99 17.74
N VAL A 305 2.79 -13.25 17.51
CA VAL A 305 2.12 -13.91 16.37
C VAL A 305 2.31 -15.42 16.22
N HIS A 306 1.39 -16.16 16.85
CA HIS A 306 0.99 -17.50 16.43
C HIS A 306 0.36 -17.42 15.03
N VAL A 307 1.11 -17.78 13.99
CA VAL A 307 0.51 -18.19 12.72
C VAL A 307 0.13 -19.66 12.86
N VAL A 308 -1.15 -19.91 13.16
CA VAL A 308 -1.73 -21.25 13.05
C VAL A 308 -1.90 -21.53 11.55
N VAL A 309 -0.94 -22.21 10.95
CA VAL A 309 -1.13 -22.83 9.64
C VAL A 309 -1.82 -24.16 9.89
N LEU A 310 -3.09 -24.25 9.46
CA LEU A 310 -3.83 -25.50 9.43
C LEU A 310 -3.08 -26.47 8.51
N ASP A 311 -2.55 -27.52 9.12
CA ASP A 311 -1.90 -28.64 8.45
C ASP A 311 -2.97 -29.46 7.73
N HIS A 312 -3.08 -29.35 6.41
CA HIS A 312 -3.74 -30.37 5.61
C HIS A 312 -2.72 -31.45 5.30
N SER A 313 -2.54 -32.31 6.30
CA SER A 313 -1.92 -33.60 6.18
C SER A 313 -2.64 -34.47 5.15
N ILE A 314 -1.86 -34.97 4.19
CA ILE A 314 -1.74 -36.40 3.82
C ILE A 314 -3.06 -37.11 3.45
N GLN A 315 -3.22 -37.37 2.16
CA GLN A 315 -3.52 -38.71 1.64
C GLN A 315 -2.59 -39.00 0.45
#